data_AF-A0A5J4Q9Z9-F1
#
_entry.id   AF-A0A5J4Q9Z9-F1
#
_cell.length_a   1.000
_cell.length_b   1.000
_cell.length_c   1.000
_cell.angle_alpha   90.00
_cell.angle_beta   90.00
_cell.angle_gamma   90.00
#
_symmetry.space_group_name_H-M   'P 1'
#
loop_
_entity.id
_entity.type
_entity.pdbx_description
1 polymer ?
#
loop_
_entity_poly.entity_id
_entity_poly.type
_entity_poly.pdbx_seq_one_letter_code
_entity_poly.pdbx_strand_id
1 'polypeptide(L)'
;MKQYKTFNNLCGWFVFLIASVVYCLTIESTASFWDCGEFITSGYKLEVGHPPGAPFFMLTANFFTQFVSDPSSVARMVNSMSALMSAACILFLFWSITHLVKKLVITDEENITPGQLITIIGSGLVGALVYTFSDTFWFSAVEGEVYAYSSLFTAVVFWLILKWEDVADQPHSDRWIILIAYLTGLSIGVHLLNLLCLPAIVLIYYYKKNPKANAKGSLLALLGSAMLVIVVLYGIVPGVVKVGGWFELLFVNGMRLPFNTGVIVYIVALVAVIIWSIYESYTEGSRKRMNASFLITIAMLGIPFYGYGASSIVIGLLVLSALGIYLFSKKSTET
;
A
#
# COMPACT_ATOMS: atom_id res chain seq x y z
N MET A 1 19.37 -25.27 4.37
CA MET A 1 18.89 -23.87 4.15
C MET A 1 19.18 -23.25 2.77
N LYS A 2 20.43 -23.14 2.29
CA LYS A 2 20.73 -22.44 1.00
C LYS A 2 19.99 -23.05 -0.20
N GLN A 3 19.95 -24.38 -0.30
CA GLN A 3 19.26 -25.09 -1.39
C GLN A 3 17.74 -24.83 -1.42
N TYR A 4 17.06 -24.86 -0.27
CA TYR A 4 15.62 -24.51 -0.18
C TYR A 4 15.35 -23.09 -0.70
N LYS A 5 16.14 -22.10 -0.25
CA LYS A 5 15.94 -20.69 -0.66
C LYS A 5 16.08 -20.54 -2.16
N THR A 6 17.13 -21.13 -2.76
CA THR A 6 17.32 -21.10 -4.21
C THR A 6 16.15 -21.75 -4.94
N PHE A 7 15.75 -22.95 -4.52
CA PHE A 7 14.68 -23.70 -5.17
C PHE A 7 13.32 -22.98 -5.05
N ASN A 8 12.97 -22.48 -3.86
CA ASN A 8 11.77 -21.68 -3.64
C ASN A 8 11.74 -20.42 -4.52
N ASN A 9 12.87 -19.72 -4.65
CA ASN A 9 12.94 -18.53 -5.49
C ASN A 9 12.78 -18.88 -6.98
N LEU A 10 13.42 -19.95 -7.45
CA LEU A 10 13.27 -20.43 -8.83
C LEU A 10 11.85 -20.86 -9.15
N CYS A 11 11.20 -21.63 -8.25
CA CYS A 11 9.82 -22.03 -8.43
C CYS A 11 8.86 -20.83 -8.45
N GLY A 12 9.11 -19.81 -7.62
CA GLY A 12 8.33 -18.56 -7.70
C GLY A 12 8.43 -17.92 -9.08
N TRP A 13 9.65 -17.70 -9.57
CA TRP A 13 9.87 -17.14 -10.91
C TRP A 13 9.33 -18.01 -12.04
N PHE A 14 9.32 -19.34 -11.86
CA PHE A 14 8.69 -20.26 -12.78
C PHE A 14 7.16 -20.08 -12.84
N VAL A 15 6.50 -19.95 -11.69
CA VAL A 15 5.05 -19.66 -11.66
C VAL A 15 4.75 -18.29 -12.24
N PHE A 16 5.58 -17.28 -11.94
CA PHE A 16 5.49 -15.96 -12.59
C PHE A 16 5.53 -16.07 -14.11
N LEU A 17 6.47 -16.86 -14.64
CA LEU A 17 6.60 -17.06 -16.09
C LEU A 17 5.35 -17.73 -16.68
N ILE A 18 4.82 -18.78 -16.02
CA ILE A 18 3.58 -19.43 -16.46
C ILE A 18 2.43 -18.41 -16.50
N ALA A 19 2.21 -17.68 -15.40
CA ALA A 19 1.12 -16.70 -15.32
C ALA A 19 1.30 -15.58 -16.35
N SER A 20 2.53 -15.07 -16.53
CA SER A 20 2.84 -14.04 -17.52
C SER A 20 2.54 -14.51 -18.93
N VAL A 21 2.95 -15.74 -19.30
CA VAL A 21 2.68 -16.30 -20.63
C VAL A 21 1.19 -16.50 -20.84
N VAL A 22 0.48 -17.11 -19.88
CA VAL A 22 -0.97 -17.35 -19.98
C VAL A 22 -1.72 -16.04 -20.14
N TYR A 23 -1.49 -15.07 -19.26
CA TYR A 23 -2.20 -13.80 -19.31
C TYR A 23 -1.84 -12.99 -20.54
N CYS A 24 -0.55 -12.86 -20.90
CA CYS A 24 -0.16 -12.13 -22.11
C CYS A 24 -0.69 -12.77 -23.41
N LEU A 25 -0.88 -14.09 -23.46
CA LEU A 25 -1.51 -14.77 -24.60
C LEU A 25 -3.02 -14.58 -24.66
N THR A 26 -3.64 -14.17 -23.55
CA THR A 26 -5.10 -14.05 -23.40
C THR A 26 -5.57 -12.64 -23.07
N ILE A 27 -4.68 -11.64 -23.17
CA ILE A 27 -5.06 -10.22 -23.01
C ILE A 27 -6.16 -9.83 -23.96
N GLU A 28 -7.02 -8.95 -23.49
CA GLU A 28 -7.96 -8.29 -24.38
C GLU A 28 -7.21 -7.50 -25.46
N SER A 29 -7.67 -7.64 -26.70
CA SER A 29 -6.96 -7.04 -27.84
C SER A 29 -7.20 -5.54 -27.96
N THR A 30 -8.26 -5.05 -27.32
CA THR A 30 -8.73 -3.65 -27.30
C THR A 30 -9.19 -3.26 -25.89
N ALA A 31 -9.92 -2.16 -25.74
CA ALA A 31 -10.56 -1.83 -24.47
C ALA A 31 -11.73 -2.78 -24.21
N SER A 32 -11.72 -3.43 -23.04
CA SER A 32 -12.81 -4.27 -22.58
C SER A 32 -13.99 -3.45 -22.05
N PHE A 33 -15.04 -4.14 -21.60
CA PHE A 33 -16.23 -3.52 -21.04
C PHE A 33 -15.92 -2.78 -19.72
N TRP A 34 -16.81 -1.87 -19.31
CA TRP A 34 -16.72 -1.11 -18.05
C TRP A 34 -15.63 -0.01 -18.07
N ASP A 35 -14.81 0.08 -17.01
CA ASP A 35 -13.91 1.20 -16.74
C ASP A 35 -12.59 1.11 -17.51
N CYS A 36 -12.28 -0.02 -18.14
CA CYS A 36 -11.02 -0.25 -18.85
C CYS A 36 -10.76 0.78 -19.96
N GLY A 37 -11.79 1.13 -20.74
CA GLY A 37 -11.67 2.17 -21.76
C GLY A 37 -11.28 3.53 -21.18
N GLU A 38 -11.84 3.90 -20.03
CA GLU A 38 -11.51 5.13 -19.32
C GLU A 38 -10.09 5.07 -18.76
N PHE A 39 -9.69 3.99 -18.07
CA PHE A 39 -8.35 3.85 -17.50
C PHE A 39 -7.25 3.83 -18.56
N ILE A 40 -7.48 3.17 -19.70
CA ILE A 40 -6.54 3.14 -20.83
C ILE A 40 -6.40 4.53 -21.43
N THR A 41 -7.51 5.23 -21.70
CA THR A 41 -7.48 6.55 -22.34
C THR A 41 -6.90 7.62 -21.42
N SER A 42 -7.34 7.66 -20.16
CA SER A 42 -6.81 8.57 -19.15
C SER A 42 -5.35 8.30 -18.82
N GLY A 43 -4.91 7.04 -18.79
CA GLY A 43 -3.49 6.69 -18.63
C GLY A 43 -2.66 7.12 -19.84
N TYR A 44 -3.14 6.90 -21.05
CA TYR A 44 -2.43 7.30 -22.27
C TYR A 44 -2.26 8.82 -22.38
N LYS A 45 -3.29 9.59 -22.04
CA LYS A 45 -3.29 11.07 -22.14
C LYS A 45 -2.89 11.80 -20.87
N LEU A 46 -2.70 11.08 -19.75
CA LEU A 46 -2.56 11.66 -18.41
C LEU A 46 -3.73 12.58 -18.04
N GLU A 47 -4.94 12.12 -18.35
CA GLU A 47 -6.19 12.81 -18.03
C GLU A 47 -6.73 12.37 -16.65
N VAL A 48 -7.79 13.02 -16.21
CA VAL A 48 -8.43 12.75 -14.92
C VAL A 48 -9.54 11.73 -15.11
N GLY A 49 -9.32 10.51 -14.61
CA GLY A 49 -10.36 9.49 -14.53
C GLY A 49 -11.38 9.77 -13.41
N HIS A 50 -12.43 8.95 -13.36
CA HIS A 50 -13.51 9.07 -12.40
C HIS A 50 -12.99 9.02 -10.94
N PRO A 51 -13.62 9.77 -10.01
CA PRO A 51 -13.24 9.74 -8.59
C PRO A 51 -13.35 8.33 -7.97
N PRO A 52 -12.41 7.90 -7.12
CA PRO A 52 -11.36 8.70 -6.47
C PRO A 52 -10.11 8.96 -7.33
N GLY A 53 -10.08 8.43 -8.56
CA GLY A 53 -8.91 8.45 -9.45
C GLY A 53 -7.88 7.37 -9.08
N ALA A 54 -6.95 7.12 -10.01
CA ALA A 54 -5.88 6.14 -9.84
C ALA A 54 -4.54 6.69 -10.38
N PRO A 55 -4.00 7.79 -9.81
CA PRO A 55 -2.88 8.52 -10.40
C PRO A 55 -1.60 7.68 -10.57
N PHE A 56 -1.31 6.75 -9.65
CA PHE A 56 -0.16 5.87 -9.80
C PHE A 56 -0.36 4.86 -10.94
N PHE A 57 -1.57 4.32 -11.09
CA PHE A 57 -1.90 3.50 -12.26
C PHE A 57 -1.77 4.32 -13.55
N MET A 58 -2.25 5.57 -13.58
CA MET A 58 -2.15 6.42 -14.77
C MET A 58 -0.70 6.65 -15.20
N LEU A 59 0.18 6.93 -14.24
CA LEU A 59 1.60 7.15 -14.51
C LEU A 59 2.29 5.90 -15.05
N THR A 60 1.97 4.73 -14.49
CA THR A 60 2.56 3.46 -14.97
C THR A 60 1.97 3.05 -16.31
N ALA A 61 0.65 3.18 -16.51
CA ALA A 61 0.01 2.96 -17.80
C ALA A 61 0.65 3.85 -18.87
N ASN A 62 0.81 5.14 -18.60
CA ASN A 62 1.48 6.07 -19.52
C ASN A 62 2.89 5.62 -19.88
N PHE A 63 3.70 5.22 -18.90
CA PHE A 63 5.03 4.68 -19.13
C PHE A 63 5.01 3.48 -20.07
N PHE A 64 4.08 2.54 -19.87
CA PHE A 64 3.93 1.38 -20.76
C PHE A 64 3.51 1.79 -22.18
N THR A 65 2.63 2.78 -22.34
CA THR A 65 2.24 3.26 -23.67
C THR A 65 3.40 3.86 -24.47
N GLN A 66 4.49 4.29 -23.84
CA GLN A 66 5.69 4.78 -24.55
C GLN A 66 6.42 3.68 -25.33
N PHE A 67 6.12 2.40 -25.09
CA PHE A 67 6.70 1.27 -25.84
C PHE A 67 5.98 0.99 -27.17
N VAL A 68 4.90 1.72 -27.48
CA VAL A 68 4.19 1.63 -28.76
C VAL A 68 4.15 2.98 -29.45
N SER A 69 4.35 2.99 -30.77
CA SER A 69 4.27 4.21 -31.59
C SER A 69 2.90 4.40 -32.25
N ASP A 70 2.13 3.32 -32.40
CA ASP A 70 0.80 3.32 -33.00
C ASP A 70 -0.28 3.39 -31.90
N PRO A 71 -1.12 4.45 -31.88
CA PRO A 71 -2.25 4.55 -30.95
C PRO A 71 -3.18 3.34 -30.95
N SER A 72 -3.29 2.60 -32.07
CA SER A 72 -4.12 1.38 -32.13
C SER A 72 -3.64 0.27 -31.18
N SER A 73 -2.36 0.30 -30.79
CA SER A 73 -1.71 -0.71 -29.94
C SER A 73 -1.68 -0.33 -28.45
N VAL A 74 -2.14 0.87 -28.10
CA VAL A 74 -2.14 1.40 -26.72
C VAL A 74 -2.94 0.50 -25.78
N ALA A 75 -4.16 0.13 -26.16
CA ALA A 75 -5.02 -0.72 -25.33
C ALA A 75 -4.36 -2.06 -25.00
N ARG A 76 -3.83 -2.74 -26.03
CA ARG A 76 -3.10 -4.00 -25.87
C ARG A 76 -1.88 -3.86 -24.95
N MET A 77 -1.15 -2.75 -25.05
CA MET A 77 0.02 -2.50 -24.21
C MET A 77 -0.37 -2.29 -22.74
N VAL A 78 -1.43 -1.54 -22.46
CA VAL A 78 -1.95 -1.37 -21.09
C VAL A 78 -2.50 -2.70 -20.54
N ASN A 79 -3.21 -3.49 -21.35
CA ASN A 79 -3.66 -4.83 -20.93
C ASN A 79 -2.47 -5.77 -20.65
N SER A 80 -1.38 -5.66 -21.42
CA SER A 80 -0.13 -6.40 -21.16
C SER A 80 0.52 -5.97 -19.84
N MET A 81 0.48 -4.68 -19.50
CA MET A 81 0.91 -4.20 -18.19
C MET A 81 0.11 -4.87 -17.07
N SER A 82 -1.22 -4.88 -17.15
CA SER A 82 -2.08 -5.56 -16.17
C SER A 82 -1.74 -7.05 -16.05
N ALA A 83 -1.57 -7.75 -17.18
CA ALA A 83 -1.19 -9.16 -17.20
C ALA A 83 0.13 -9.41 -16.43
N LEU A 84 1.14 -8.56 -16.61
CA LEU A 84 2.41 -8.67 -15.90
C LEU A 84 2.29 -8.35 -14.41
N MET A 85 1.48 -7.34 -14.02
CA MET A 85 1.23 -7.03 -12.62
C MET A 85 0.49 -8.17 -11.92
N SER A 86 -0.49 -8.78 -12.58
CA SER A 86 -1.20 -9.95 -12.07
C SER A 86 -0.30 -11.18 -11.99
N ALA A 87 0.58 -11.40 -12.96
CA ALA A 87 1.58 -12.46 -12.87
C ALA A 87 2.55 -12.24 -11.69
N ALA A 88 2.96 -10.99 -11.43
CA ALA A 88 3.73 -10.65 -10.24
C ALA A 88 2.92 -10.87 -8.95
N CYS A 89 1.61 -10.63 -8.94
CA CYS A 89 0.76 -11.01 -7.82
C CYS A 89 0.84 -12.53 -7.53
N ILE A 90 0.78 -13.37 -8.57
CA ILE A 90 0.92 -14.83 -8.43
C ILE A 90 2.30 -15.21 -7.85
N LEU A 91 3.37 -14.53 -8.24
CA LEU A 91 4.72 -14.73 -7.68
C LEU A 91 4.75 -14.55 -6.16
N PHE A 92 4.20 -13.44 -5.67
CA PHE A 92 4.19 -13.13 -4.24
C PHE A 92 3.18 -13.98 -3.47
N LEU A 93 2.07 -14.40 -4.10
CA LEU A 93 1.16 -15.39 -3.55
C LEU A 93 1.88 -16.73 -3.34
N PHE A 94 2.61 -17.23 -4.35
CA PHE A 94 3.42 -18.43 -4.24
C PHE A 94 4.37 -18.35 -3.04
N TRP A 95 5.16 -17.27 -2.91
CA TRP A 95 6.09 -17.13 -1.79
C TRP A 95 5.41 -16.96 -0.43
N SER A 96 4.20 -16.39 -0.39
CA SER A 96 3.42 -16.30 0.84
C SER A 96 2.94 -17.69 1.29
N ILE A 97 2.43 -18.50 0.36
CA ILE A 97 1.99 -19.87 0.63
C ILE A 97 3.18 -20.72 1.09
N THR A 98 4.30 -20.69 0.37
CA THR A 98 5.47 -21.51 0.75
C THR A 98 6.06 -21.09 2.09
N HIS A 99 6.05 -19.79 2.41
CA HIS A 99 6.45 -19.30 3.73
C HIS A 99 5.55 -19.86 4.84
N LEU A 100 4.22 -19.77 4.68
CA LEU A 100 3.26 -20.24 5.68
C LEU A 100 3.34 -21.76 5.86
N VAL A 101 3.40 -22.54 4.76
CA VAL A 101 3.50 -24.00 4.83
C VAL A 101 4.83 -24.44 5.45
N LYS A 102 5.94 -23.75 5.14
CA LYS A 102 7.24 -24.02 5.79
C LYS A 102 7.12 -23.89 7.30
N LYS A 103 6.46 -22.84 7.79
CA LYS A 103 6.26 -22.60 9.24
C LYS A 103 5.44 -23.69 9.92
N LEU A 104 4.51 -24.33 9.20
CA LEU A 104 3.68 -25.41 9.72
C LEU A 104 4.39 -26.77 9.73
N VAL A 105 5.25 -27.02 8.74
CA VAL A 105 5.79 -28.36 8.46
C VAL A 105 7.25 -28.53 8.89
N ILE A 106 8.00 -27.43 9.01
CA ILE A 106 9.41 -27.46 9.43
C ILE A 106 9.53 -27.16 10.92
N THR A 107 10.03 -28.14 11.67
CA THR A 107 10.40 -28.03 13.08
C THR A 107 11.90 -27.85 13.30
N ASP A 108 12.72 -28.40 12.39
CA ASP A 108 14.17 -28.26 12.37
C ASP A 108 14.61 -27.66 11.02
N GLU A 109 15.13 -26.42 11.05
CA GLU A 109 15.57 -25.72 9.84
C GLU A 109 16.88 -26.26 9.25
N GLU A 110 17.66 -27.00 10.02
CA GLU A 110 18.94 -27.56 9.59
C GLU A 110 18.72 -28.82 8.74
N ASN A 111 17.70 -29.62 9.07
CA ASN A 111 17.44 -30.92 8.45
C ASN A 111 16.08 -30.98 7.73
N ILE A 112 15.93 -30.21 6.64
CA ILE A 112 14.74 -30.27 5.78
C ILE A 112 14.77 -31.55 4.93
N THR A 113 13.80 -32.44 5.14
CA THR A 113 13.67 -33.67 4.34
C THR A 113 13.10 -33.39 2.94
N PRO A 114 13.35 -34.27 1.95
CA PRO A 114 12.77 -34.15 0.61
C PRO A 114 11.23 -34.11 0.62
N GLY A 115 10.58 -34.89 1.50
CA GLY A 115 9.12 -34.91 1.63
C GLY A 115 8.56 -33.57 2.11
N GLN A 116 9.22 -32.92 3.08
CA GLN A 116 8.83 -31.59 3.53
C GLN A 116 9.06 -30.54 2.44
N LEU A 117 10.17 -30.62 1.70
CA LEU A 117 10.43 -29.74 0.56
C LEU A 117 9.33 -29.85 -0.51
N ILE A 118 8.95 -31.07 -0.89
CA ILE A 118 7.85 -31.34 -1.83
C ILE A 118 6.54 -30.77 -1.28
N THR A 119 6.26 -30.97 0.01
CA THR A 119 5.03 -30.45 0.64
C THR A 119 4.96 -28.92 0.56
N ILE A 120 6.05 -28.23 0.87
CA ILE A 120 6.12 -26.76 0.83
C ILE A 120 5.96 -26.25 -0.59
N ILE A 121 6.79 -26.73 -1.52
CA ILE A 121 6.81 -26.24 -2.90
C ILE A 121 5.54 -26.65 -3.64
N GLY A 122 5.08 -27.89 -3.46
CA GLY A 122 3.85 -28.40 -4.04
C GLY A 122 2.63 -27.61 -3.60
N SER A 123 2.53 -27.26 -2.30
CA SER A 123 1.44 -26.39 -1.81
C SER A 123 1.48 -25.01 -2.44
N GLY A 124 2.68 -24.41 -2.55
CA GLY A 124 2.87 -23.13 -3.23
C GLY A 124 2.46 -23.18 -4.70
N LEU A 125 2.91 -24.19 -5.44
CA LEU A 125 2.60 -24.39 -6.85
C LEU A 125 1.09 -24.56 -7.06
N VAL A 126 0.47 -25.48 -6.33
CA VAL A 126 -0.97 -25.75 -6.46
C VAL A 126 -1.79 -24.52 -6.08
N GLY A 127 -1.53 -23.90 -4.94
CA GLY A 127 -2.31 -22.75 -4.49
C GLY A 127 -2.16 -21.54 -5.40
N ALA A 128 -0.94 -21.24 -5.87
CA ALA A 128 -0.70 -20.13 -6.78
C ALA A 128 -1.33 -20.39 -8.17
N LEU A 129 -1.16 -21.59 -8.74
CA LEU A 129 -1.70 -21.91 -10.07
C LEU A 129 -3.23 -22.05 -10.07
N VAL A 130 -3.85 -22.57 -9.00
CA VAL A 130 -5.32 -22.57 -8.89
C VAL A 130 -5.86 -21.14 -8.91
N TYR A 131 -5.19 -20.20 -8.24
CA TYR A 131 -5.56 -18.79 -8.31
C TYR A 131 -5.29 -18.20 -9.71
N THR A 132 -4.17 -18.58 -10.34
CA THR A 132 -3.85 -18.17 -11.72
C THR A 132 -4.99 -18.46 -12.69
N PHE A 133 -5.57 -19.65 -12.58
CA PHE A 133 -6.63 -20.13 -13.47
C PHE A 133 -8.05 -19.97 -12.87
N SER A 134 -8.20 -19.18 -11.80
CA SER A 134 -9.52 -18.87 -11.26
C SER A 134 -10.21 -17.82 -12.13
N ASP A 135 -11.50 -18.03 -12.42
CA ASP A 135 -12.28 -17.23 -13.37
C ASP A 135 -12.21 -15.73 -13.08
N THR A 136 -12.53 -15.32 -11.85
CA THR A 136 -12.54 -13.91 -11.45
C THR A 136 -11.16 -13.26 -11.52
N PHE A 137 -10.10 -13.96 -11.09
CA PHE A 137 -8.76 -13.37 -11.12
C PHE A 137 -8.21 -13.31 -12.54
N TRP A 138 -8.40 -14.36 -13.34
CA TRP A 138 -7.96 -14.40 -14.73
C TRP A 138 -8.67 -13.31 -15.54
N PHE A 139 -10.00 -13.23 -15.46
CA PHE A 139 -10.78 -12.18 -16.11
C PHE A 139 -10.23 -10.78 -15.83
N SER A 140 -9.94 -10.47 -14.56
CA SER A 140 -9.36 -9.19 -14.17
C SER A 140 -7.89 -9.02 -14.61
N ALA A 141 -7.13 -10.11 -14.72
CA ALA A 141 -5.71 -10.06 -15.08
C ALA A 141 -5.45 -9.68 -16.54
N VAL A 142 -6.41 -9.91 -17.43
CA VAL A 142 -6.25 -9.72 -18.88
C VAL A 142 -6.75 -8.36 -19.39
N GLU A 143 -7.21 -7.51 -18.48
CA GLU A 143 -7.82 -6.21 -18.80
C GLU A 143 -7.10 -5.03 -18.10
N GLY A 144 -7.12 -3.87 -18.75
CA GLY A 144 -6.46 -2.64 -18.34
C GLY A 144 -7.13 -1.92 -17.16
N GLU A 145 -7.26 -2.60 -16.02
CA GLU A 145 -7.95 -2.10 -14.82
C GLU A 145 -7.04 -2.04 -13.58
N VAL A 146 -7.45 -1.24 -12.59
CA VAL A 146 -6.72 -1.01 -11.33
C VAL A 146 -6.56 -2.26 -10.45
N TYR A 147 -7.38 -3.30 -10.65
CA TYR A 147 -7.38 -4.49 -9.82
C TYR A 147 -6.10 -5.33 -9.95
N ALA A 148 -5.43 -5.34 -11.11
CA ALA A 148 -4.16 -6.03 -11.29
C ALA A 148 -3.08 -5.46 -10.36
N TYR A 149 -2.92 -4.14 -10.35
CA TYR A 149 -2.02 -3.45 -9.40
C TYR A 149 -2.48 -3.59 -7.96
N SER A 150 -3.79 -3.46 -7.68
CA SER A 150 -4.33 -3.61 -6.33
C SER A 150 -3.99 -4.98 -5.73
N SER A 151 -4.14 -6.04 -6.53
CA SER A 151 -3.83 -7.42 -6.15
C SER A 151 -2.33 -7.60 -5.94
N LEU A 152 -1.50 -7.05 -6.84
CA LEU A 152 -0.04 -7.05 -6.68
C LEU A 152 0.39 -6.38 -5.37
N PHE A 153 -0.09 -5.17 -5.08
CA PHE A 153 0.26 -4.46 -3.84
C PHE A 153 -0.16 -5.29 -2.61
N THR A 154 -1.34 -5.88 -2.64
CA THR A 154 -1.84 -6.75 -1.56
C THR A 154 -0.92 -7.95 -1.36
N ALA A 155 -0.56 -8.66 -2.43
CA ALA A 155 0.30 -9.83 -2.37
C ALA A 155 1.72 -9.48 -1.90
N VAL A 156 2.31 -8.38 -2.41
CA VAL A 156 3.63 -7.89 -2.01
C VAL A 156 3.63 -7.50 -0.55
N VAL A 157 2.68 -6.66 -0.11
CA VAL A 157 2.62 -6.18 1.28
C VAL A 157 2.42 -7.34 2.25
N PHE A 158 1.54 -8.28 1.93
CA PHE A 158 1.35 -9.49 2.74
C PHE A 158 2.62 -10.35 2.79
N TRP A 159 3.29 -10.55 1.66
CA TRP A 159 4.57 -11.26 1.64
C TRP A 159 5.66 -10.54 2.45
N LEU A 160 5.71 -9.21 2.39
CA LEU A 160 6.70 -8.41 3.14
C LEU A 160 6.52 -8.53 4.65
N ILE A 161 5.29 -8.62 5.17
CA ILE A 161 5.11 -8.80 6.62
C ILE A 161 5.57 -10.19 7.08
N LEU A 162 5.41 -11.21 6.24
CA LEU A 162 5.99 -12.54 6.47
C LEU A 162 7.53 -12.49 6.44
N LYS A 163 8.11 -11.71 5.51
CA LYS A 163 9.56 -11.45 5.49
C LYS A 163 10.06 -10.71 6.71
N TRP A 164 9.29 -9.75 7.22
CA TRP A 164 9.59 -9.07 8.47
C TRP A 164 9.54 -10.03 9.65
N GLU A 165 8.55 -10.92 9.70
CA GLU A 165 8.37 -11.88 10.80
C GLU A 165 9.62 -12.75 11.00
N ASP A 166 10.25 -13.24 9.92
CA ASP A 166 11.48 -14.04 9.94
C ASP A 166 12.65 -13.33 10.64
N VAL A 167 12.68 -11.99 10.61
CA VAL A 167 13.81 -11.18 11.06
C VAL A 167 13.44 -10.17 12.14
N ALA A 168 12.24 -10.26 12.72
CA ALA A 168 11.69 -9.21 13.58
C ALA A 168 12.53 -8.94 14.85
N ASP A 169 13.40 -9.88 15.23
CA ASP A 169 14.30 -9.79 16.39
C ASP A 169 15.72 -9.32 16.01
N GLN A 170 15.97 -9.10 14.72
CA GLN A 170 17.26 -8.61 14.21
C GLN A 170 17.27 -7.07 14.16
N PRO A 171 18.46 -6.44 14.32
CA PRO A 171 18.62 -5.01 14.08
C PRO A 171 18.13 -4.60 12.69
N HIS A 172 17.53 -3.41 12.59
CA HIS A 172 17.01 -2.83 11.34
C HIS A 172 15.88 -3.62 10.66
N SER A 173 15.20 -4.53 11.37
CA SER A 173 14.02 -5.24 10.85
C SER A 173 12.87 -4.30 10.49
N ASP A 174 12.75 -3.16 11.17
CA ASP A 174 11.72 -2.13 10.93
C ASP A 174 11.73 -1.55 9.51
N ARG A 175 12.82 -1.69 8.75
CA ARG A 175 12.86 -1.30 7.32
C ARG A 175 11.75 -1.96 6.50
N TRP A 176 11.37 -3.18 6.85
CA TRP A 176 10.28 -3.89 6.19
C TRP A 176 8.92 -3.26 6.51
N ILE A 177 8.71 -2.82 7.76
CA ILE A 177 7.49 -2.11 8.17
C ILE A 177 7.39 -0.76 7.46
N ILE A 178 8.51 -0.05 7.32
CA ILE A 178 8.56 1.21 6.56
C ILE A 178 8.21 0.96 5.08
N LEU A 179 8.78 -0.09 4.48
CA LEU A 179 8.45 -0.47 3.10
C LEU A 179 6.98 -0.84 2.93
N ILE A 180 6.40 -1.59 3.89
CA ILE A 180 4.97 -1.90 3.93
C ILE A 180 4.13 -0.63 4.00
N ALA A 181 4.47 0.30 4.88
CA ALA A 181 3.76 1.58 5.00
C ALA A 181 3.84 2.39 3.70
N TYR A 182 5.02 2.44 3.07
CA TYR A 182 5.23 3.11 1.78
C TYR A 182 4.38 2.50 0.67
N LEU A 183 4.44 1.18 0.49
CA LEU A 183 3.66 0.50 -0.55
C LEU A 183 2.15 0.57 -0.28
N THR A 184 1.75 0.56 0.99
CA THR A 184 0.35 0.78 1.38
C THR A 184 -0.12 2.18 1.03
N GLY A 185 0.68 3.21 1.32
CA GLY A 185 0.39 4.58 0.89
C GLY A 185 0.36 4.72 -0.63
N LEU A 186 1.32 4.12 -1.34
CA LEU A 186 1.40 4.15 -2.80
C LEU A 186 0.18 3.47 -3.45
N SER A 187 -0.30 2.38 -2.86
CA SER A 187 -1.48 1.65 -3.35
C SER A 187 -2.77 2.48 -3.33
N ILE A 188 -2.88 3.50 -2.47
CA ILE A 188 -4.01 4.44 -2.47
C ILE A 188 -4.08 5.18 -3.82
N GLY A 189 -2.93 5.44 -4.45
CA GLY A 189 -2.86 6.00 -5.80
C GLY A 189 -3.28 5.02 -6.91
N VAL A 190 -3.69 3.79 -6.57
CA VAL A 190 -4.25 2.79 -7.50
C VAL A 190 -5.68 2.45 -7.07
N HIS A 191 -5.82 1.86 -5.88
CA HIS A 191 -7.08 1.36 -5.36
C HIS A 191 -6.98 1.16 -3.83
N LEU A 192 -8.08 1.39 -3.12
CA LEU A 192 -8.09 1.40 -1.65
C LEU A 192 -8.09 0.00 -1.00
N LEU A 193 -8.30 -1.06 -1.78
CA LEU A 193 -8.49 -2.43 -1.29
C LEU A 193 -7.28 -2.98 -0.52
N ASN A 194 -6.06 -2.56 -0.85
CA ASN A 194 -4.87 -3.00 -0.12
C ASN A 194 -4.90 -2.62 1.38
N LEU A 195 -5.66 -1.60 1.78
CA LEU A 195 -5.86 -1.26 3.20
C LEU A 195 -6.52 -2.41 3.99
N LEU A 196 -7.26 -3.30 3.32
CA LEU A 196 -7.83 -4.50 3.93
C LEU A 196 -6.77 -5.54 4.33
N CYS A 197 -5.52 -5.38 3.90
CA CYS A 197 -4.40 -6.20 4.37
C CYS A 197 -3.95 -5.79 5.79
N LEU A 198 -4.23 -4.57 6.23
CA LEU A 198 -3.78 -4.03 7.52
C LEU A 198 -4.17 -4.90 8.73
N PRO A 199 -5.41 -5.43 8.85
CA PRO A 199 -5.76 -6.34 9.94
C PRO A 199 -4.88 -7.59 10.01
N ALA A 200 -4.57 -8.20 8.88
CA ALA A 200 -3.71 -9.37 8.82
C ALA A 200 -2.27 -9.02 9.21
N ILE A 201 -1.73 -7.90 8.71
CA ILE A 201 -0.40 -7.40 9.05
C ILE A 201 -0.28 -7.11 10.54
N VAL A 202 -1.28 -6.43 11.12
CA VAL A 202 -1.31 -6.08 12.55
C VAL A 202 -1.41 -7.34 13.41
N LEU A 203 -2.16 -8.36 12.98
CA LEU A 203 -2.19 -9.64 13.67
C LEU A 203 -0.84 -10.35 13.64
N ILE A 204 -0.18 -10.45 12.47
CA ILE A 204 1.16 -11.05 12.36
C ILE A 204 2.15 -10.31 13.27
N TYR A 205 2.12 -8.98 13.26
CA TYR A 205 2.92 -8.15 14.16
C TYR A 205 2.63 -8.45 15.63
N TYR A 206 1.35 -8.48 16.01
CA TYR A 206 0.91 -8.73 17.39
C TYR A 206 1.39 -10.11 17.87
N TYR A 207 1.14 -11.18 17.11
CA TYR A 207 1.57 -12.53 17.49
C TYR A 207 3.09 -12.66 17.57
N LYS A 208 3.84 -12.00 16.68
CA LYS A 208 5.31 -12.05 16.70
C LYS A 208 5.90 -11.29 17.88
N LYS A 209 5.37 -10.12 18.25
CA LYS A 209 5.90 -9.29 19.34
C LYS A 209 5.32 -9.60 20.73
N ASN A 210 4.27 -10.40 20.81
CA ASN A 210 3.62 -10.75 22.09
C ASN A 210 3.66 -12.27 22.34
N PRO A 211 4.65 -12.80 23.07
CA PRO A 211 4.75 -14.23 23.38
C PRO A 211 3.55 -14.79 24.16
N LYS A 212 2.81 -13.93 24.88
CA LYS A 212 1.59 -14.27 25.63
C LYS A 212 0.32 -13.91 24.87
N ALA A 213 0.39 -13.88 23.54
CA ALA A 213 -0.75 -13.53 22.70
C ALA A 213 -1.96 -14.42 23.02
N ASN A 214 -3.12 -13.79 23.20
CA ASN A 214 -4.39 -14.45 23.49
C ASN A 214 -5.52 -13.86 22.64
N ALA A 215 -6.69 -14.51 22.66
CA ALA A 215 -7.85 -14.11 21.88
C ALA A 215 -8.34 -12.68 22.18
N LYS A 216 -8.25 -12.23 23.44
CA LYS A 216 -8.64 -10.86 23.82
C LYS A 216 -7.73 -9.83 23.16
N GLY A 217 -6.41 -10.04 23.16
CA GLY A 217 -5.49 -9.14 22.50
C GLY A 217 -5.57 -9.23 20.97
N SER A 218 -5.88 -10.40 20.40
CA SER A 218 -6.17 -10.51 18.96
C SER A 218 -7.41 -9.70 18.56
N LEU A 219 -8.47 -9.72 19.38
CA LEU A 219 -9.66 -8.90 19.14
C LEU A 219 -9.33 -7.40 19.24
N LEU A 220 -8.52 -6.99 20.23
CA LEU A 220 -8.07 -5.59 20.34
C LEU A 220 -7.20 -5.17 19.15
N ALA A 221 -6.32 -6.05 18.66
CA ALA A 221 -5.51 -5.81 17.47
C ALA A 221 -6.36 -5.66 16.20
N LEU A 222 -7.42 -6.47 16.06
CA LEU A 222 -8.40 -6.34 14.98
C LEU A 222 -9.19 -5.03 15.07
N LEU A 223 -9.67 -4.66 16.25
CA LEU A 223 -10.37 -3.38 16.44
C LEU A 223 -9.45 -2.18 16.18
N GLY A 224 -8.20 -2.25 16.64
CA GLY A 224 -7.20 -1.20 16.41
C GLY A 224 -6.85 -1.05 14.92
N SER A 225 -6.71 -2.16 14.19
CA SER A 225 -6.45 -2.13 12.75
C SER A 225 -7.67 -1.69 11.93
N ALA A 226 -8.89 -2.06 12.34
CA ALA A 226 -10.11 -1.51 11.75
C ALA A 226 -10.21 0.01 11.94
N MET A 227 -9.86 0.51 13.14
CA MET A 227 -9.77 1.95 13.39
C MET A 227 -8.69 2.61 12.52
N LEU A 228 -7.53 1.97 12.34
CA LEU A 228 -6.48 2.47 11.44
C LEU A 228 -6.99 2.59 10.00
N VAL A 229 -7.70 1.59 9.49
CA VAL A 229 -8.33 1.65 8.16
C VAL A 229 -9.31 2.83 8.05
N ILE A 230 -10.14 3.04 9.06
CA ILE A 230 -11.09 4.18 9.10
C ILE A 230 -10.33 5.52 9.09
N VAL A 231 -9.28 5.67 9.89
CA VAL A 231 -8.46 6.90 9.94
C VAL A 231 -7.82 7.18 8.59
N VAL A 232 -7.31 6.15 7.89
CA VAL A 232 -6.72 6.33 6.56
C VAL A 232 -7.81 6.74 5.55
N LEU A 233 -8.91 5.98 5.47
CA LEU A 233 -9.97 6.17 4.48
C LEU A 233 -10.74 7.48 4.63
N TYR A 234 -11.11 7.84 5.86
CA TYR A 234 -11.98 8.99 6.13
C TYR A 234 -11.24 10.20 6.70
N GLY A 235 -10.01 10.00 7.17
CA GLY A 235 -9.15 11.06 7.67
C GLY A 235 -8.10 11.47 6.64
N ILE A 236 -7.10 10.62 6.40
CA ILE A 236 -5.91 10.97 5.61
C ILE A 236 -6.25 11.23 4.14
N VAL A 237 -6.91 10.28 3.46
CA VAL A 237 -7.19 10.37 2.01
C VAL A 237 -7.97 11.64 1.65
N PRO A 238 -9.16 11.90 2.23
CA PRO A 238 -9.89 13.14 1.95
C PRO A 238 -9.25 14.37 2.61
N GLY A 239 -8.58 14.20 3.77
CA GLY A 239 -7.96 15.29 4.51
C GLY A 239 -6.85 15.98 3.74
N VAL A 240 -5.95 15.21 3.12
CA VAL A 240 -4.85 15.75 2.31
C VAL A 240 -5.39 16.54 1.12
N VAL A 241 -6.42 16.03 0.43
CA VAL A 241 -7.07 16.73 -0.69
C VAL A 241 -7.75 18.01 -0.22
N LYS A 242 -8.39 17.97 0.94
CA LYS A 242 -9.13 19.10 1.51
C LYS A 242 -8.22 20.25 1.92
N VAL A 243 -7.15 19.96 2.66
CA VAL A 243 -6.17 20.99 3.07
C VAL A 243 -5.46 21.53 1.84
N GLY A 244 -5.09 20.68 0.88
CA GLY A 244 -4.54 21.13 -0.41
C GLY A 244 -5.49 22.06 -1.16
N GLY A 245 -6.80 21.77 -1.17
CA GLY A 245 -7.83 22.63 -1.74
C GLY A 245 -7.94 23.99 -1.04
N TRP A 246 -7.76 24.06 0.28
CA TRP A 246 -7.72 25.34 1.00
C TRP A 246 -6.52 26.20 0.61
N PHE A 247 -5.34 25.59 0.45
CA PHE A 247 -4.19 26.29 -0.08
C PHE A 247 -4.43 26.77 -1.52
N GLU A 248 -4.99 25.93 -2.38
CA GLU A 248 -5.33 26.32 -3.75
C GLU A 248 -6.25 27.54 -3.78
N LEU A 249 -7.34 27.53 -3.00
CA LEU A 249 -8.25 28.66 -2.89
C LEU A 249 -7.58 29.91 -2.32
N LEU A 250 -6.71 29.77 -1.31
CA LEU A 250 -6.01 30.91 -0.71
C LEU A 250 -5.07 31.59 -1.72
N PHE A 251 -4.24 30.82 -2.42
CA PHE A 251 -3.24 31.37 -3.34
C PHE A 251 -3.86 31.84 -4.65
N VAL A 252 -4.79 31.08 -5.22
CA VAL A 252 -5.43 31.43 -6.50
C VAL A 252 -6.50 32.50 -6.30
N ASN A 253 -7.48 32.30 -5.42
CA ASN A 253 -8.58 33.26 -5.28
C ASN A 253 -8.23 34.43 -4.35
N GLY A 254 -7.47 34.17 -3.28
CA GLY A 254 -7.04 35.20 -2.34
C GLY A 254 -5.91 36.08 -2.90
N MET A 255 -4.86 35.45 -3.44
CA MET A 255 -3.65 36.16 -3.92
C MET A 255 -3.60 36.35 -5.44
N ARG A 256 -4.58 35.85 -6.21
CA ARG A 256 -4.65 35.97 -7.68
C ARG A 256 -3.47 35.34 -8.42
N LEU A 257 -2.92 34.26 -7.88
CA LEU A 257 -1.84 33.50 -8.50
C LEU A 257 -2.37 32.48 -9.53
N PRO A 258 -1.52 31.95 -10.44
CA PRO A 258 -1.93 30.93 -11.40
C PRO A 258 -2.43 29.64 -10.75
N PHE A 259 -3.27 28.89 -11.47
CA PHE A 259 -3.72 27.56 -11.06
C PHE A 259 -2.57 26.63 -10.68
N ASN A 260 -2.84 25.73 -9.73
CA ASN A 260 -1.94 24.78 -9.09
C ASN A 260 -0.88 25.38 -8.17
N THR A 261 -0.77 26.71 -8.07
CA THR A 261 0.23 27.35 -7.20
C THR A 261 0.02 26.98 -5.73
N GLY A 262 -1.23 26.98 -5.25
CA GLY A 262 -1.50 26.66 -3.85
C GLY A 262 -1.26 25.20 -3.54
N VAL A 263 -1.63 24.28 -4.44
CA VAL A 263 -1.30 22.85 -4.29
C VAL A 263 0.21 22.61 -4.24
N ILE A 264 1.00 23.27 -5.10
CA ILE A 264 2.47 23.16 -5.07
C ILE A 264 3.03 23.64 -3.73
N VAL A 265 2.58 24.81 -3.25
CA VAL A 265 3.01 25.34 -1.96
C VAL A 265 2.62 24.39 -0.82
N TYR A 266 1.42 23.83 -0.85
CA TYR A 266 0.96 22.85 0.13
C TYR A 266 1.83 21.60 0.15
N ILE A 267 2.16 21.02 -1.01
CA ILE A 267 3.03 19.83 -1.10
C ILE A 267 4.42 20.13 -0.52
N VAL A 268 5.02 21.26 -0.89
CA VAL A 268 6.33 21.68 -0.34
C VAL A 268 6.26 21.86 1.17
N ALA A 269 5.22 22.52 1.68
CA ALA A 269 5.02 22.73 3.11
C ALA A 269 4.79 21.41 3.86
N LEU A 270 3.98 20.50 3.31
CA LEU A 270 3.71 19.18 3.89
C LEU A 270 5.01 18.36 3.98
N VAL A 271 5.80 18.32 2.91
CA VAL A 271 7.10 17.63 2.90
C VAL A 271 8.06 18.24 3.91
N ALA A 272 8.15 19.57 3.98
CA ALA A 272 9.00 20.27 4.96
C ALA A 272 8.59 19.94 6.40
N VAL A 273 7.28 19.93 6.70
CA VAL A 273 6.74 19.57 8.01
C VAL A 273 7.02 18.10 8.37
N ILE A 274 6.88 17.18 7.41
CA ILE A 274 7.21 15.76 7.64
C ILE A 274 8.70 15.58 7.92
N ILE A 275 9.58 16.19 7.12
CA ILE A 275 11.04 16.17 7.34
C ILE A 275 11.37 16.73 8.72
N TRP A 276 10.77 17.86 9.08
CA TRP A 276 10.95 18.46 10.40
C TRP A 276 10.46 17.53 11.52
N SER A 277 9.28 16.92 11.38
CA SER A 277 8.75 15.96 12.35
C SER A 277 9.66 14.74 12.54
N ILE A 278 10.24 14.21 11.46
CA ILE A 278 11.20 13.10 11.51
C ILE A 278 12.49 13.55 12.19
N TYR A 279 13.03 14.71 11.82
CA TYR A 279 14.25 15.26 12.41
C TYR A 279 14.12 15.48 13.91
N GLU A 280 13.03 16.09 14.38
CA GLU A 280 12.78 16.30 15.82
C GLU A 280 12.58 14.98 16.55
N SER A 281 11.92 14.00 15.92
CA SER A 281 11.71 12.67 16.51
C SER A 281 13.01 11.86 16.59
N TYR A 282 13.97 12.11 15.70
CA TYR A 282 15.27 11.43 15.70
C TYR A 282 16.29 12.09 16.63
N THR A 283 16.34 13.42 16.66
CA THR A 283 17.30 14.16 17.49
C THR A 283 16.89 14.26 18.95
N GLU A 284 15.58 14.15 19.23
CA GLU A 284 14.98 14.18 20.58
C GLU A 284 15.39 15.40 21.42
N GLY A 285 15.82 16.50 20.79
CA GLY A 285 16.39 17.66 21.49
C GLY A 285 15.38 18.47 22.30
N SER A 286 14.10 18.49 21.92
CA SER A 286 13.06 19.18 22.68
C SER A 286 11.68 18.54 22.50
N ARG A 287 11.11 18.07 23.61
CA ARG A 287 9.76 17.50 23.61
C ARG A 287 8.70 18.48 23.09
N LYS A 288 8.86 19.77 23.36
CA LYS A 288 7.93 20.81 22.85
C LYS A 288 7.97 20.89 21.32
N ARG A 289 9.17 20.83 20.72
CA ARG A 289 9.34 20.86 19.26
C ARG A 289 8.79 19.60 18.61
N MET A 290 9.06 18.43 19.19
CA MET A 290 8.47 17.15 18.75
C MET A 290 6.94 17.17 18.78
N ASN A 291 6.35 17.64 19.89
CA ASN A 291 4.90 17.74 20.02
C ASN A 291 4.31 18.73 19.00
N ALA A 292 4.98 19.86 18.77
CA ALA A 292 4.52 20.87 17.81
C ALA A 292 4.61 20.36 16.36
N SER A 293 5.73 19.75 15.96
CA SER A 293 5.91 19.19 14.62
C SER A 293 4.93 18.06 14.34
N PHE A 294 4.67 17.19 15.33
CA PHE A 294 3.64 16.16 15.22
C PHE A 294 2.24 16.76 15.06
N LEU A 295 1.87 17.76 15.88
CA LEU A 295 0.55 18.39 15.81
C LEU A 295 0.31 19.09 14.46
N ILE A 296 1.33 19.80 13.95
CA ILE A 296 1.27 20.45 12.63
C ILE A 296 1.19 19.40 11.52
N THR A 297 1.91 18.28 11.63
CA THR A 297 1.80 17.17 10.67
C THR A 297 0.37 16.63 10.61
N ILE A 298 -0.26 16.37 11.77
CA ILE A 298 -1.65 15.90 11.84
C ILE A 298 -2.62 16.92 11.22
N ALA A 299 -2.41 18.22 11.47
CA ALA A 299 -3.20 19.28 10.86
C ALA A 299 -3.02 19.32 9.33
N MET A 300 -1.79 19.26 8.84
CA MET A 300 -1.48 19.32 7.40
C MET A 300 -2.00 18.09 6.66
N LEU A 301 -1.97 16.89 7.26
CA LEU A 301 -2.59 15.68 6.70
C LEU A 301 -4.13 15.75 6.66
N GLY A 302 -4.73 16.72 7.35
CA GLY A 302 -6.16 16.97 7.34
C GLY A 302 -7.02 15.95 8.10
N ILE A 303 -6.41 15.01 8.83
CA ILE A 303 -7.09 13.99 9.65
C ILE A 303 -8.20 14.59 10.54
N PRO A 304 -7.99 15.72 11.22
CA PRO A 304 -9.01 16.29 12.12
C PRO A 304 -10.19 16.96 11.41
N PHE A 305 -10.04 17.36 10.14
CA PHE A 305 -11.01 18.22 9.44
C PHE A 305 -12.16 17.42 8.78
N TYR A 306 -12.79 16.55 9.56
CA TYR A 306 -13.90 15.72 9.09
C TYR A 306 -15.19 16.53 8.88
N GLY A 307 -16.00 16.15 7.89
CA GLY A 307 -17.26 16.83 7.53
C GLY A 307 -17.12 17.92 6.46
N TYR A 308 -18.13 18.78 6.33
CA TYR A 308 -18.22 19.79 5.25
C TYR A 308 -18.41 21.22 5.79
N GLY A 309 -17.89 22.20 5.05
CA GLY A 309 -18.03 23.62 5.41
C GLY A 309 -17.40 24.00 6.76
N ALA A 310 -17.97 25.01 7.42
CA ALA A 310 -17.42 25.59 8.65
C ALA A 310 -17.36 24.58 9.82
N SER A 311 -18.28 23.62 9.89
CA SER A 311 -18.29 22.61 10.97
C SER A 311 -17.01 21.78 10.96
N SER A 312 -16.45 21.49 9.79
CA SER A 312 -15.21 20.73 9.69
C SER A 312 -13.99 21.46 10.25
N ILE A 313 -13.95 22.78 10.11
CA ILE A 313 -12.89 23.62 10.68
C ILE A 313 -13.04 23.63 12.20
N VAL A 314 -14.27 23.80 12.72
CA VAL A 314 -14.53 23.79 14.16
C VAL A 314 -14.15 22.45 14.78
N ILE A 315 -14.58 21.32 14.18
CA ILE A 315 -14.21 19.98 14.63
C ILE A 315 -12.70 19.81 14.63
N GLY A 316 -12.03 20.20 13.53
CA GLY A 316 -10.58 20.08 13.44
C GLY A 316 -9.84 20.90 14.49
N LEU A 317 -10.27 22.14 14.75
CA LEU A 317 -9.71 22.98 15.80
C LEU A 317 -9.92 22.38 17.19
N LEU A 318 -11.09 21.80 17.48
CA LEU A 318 -11.37 21.14 18.75
C LEU A 318 -10.48 19.90 18.94
N VAL A 319 -10.37 19.05 17.92
CA VAL A 319 -9.53 17.84 17.94
C VAL A 319 -8.05 18.21 18.09
N LEU A 320 -7.55 19.19 17.32
CA LEU A 320 -6.17 19.66 17.43
C LEU A 320 -5.89 20.32 18.78
N SER A 321 -6.85 21.06 19.34
CA SER A 321 -6.71 21.66 20.66
C SER A 321 -6.67 20.60 21.76
N ALA A 322 -7.55 19.61 21.71
CA ALA A 322 -7.56 18.49 22.65
C ALA A 322 -6.25 17.67 22.55
N LEU A 323 -5.79 17.39 21.33
CA LEU A 323 -4.53 16.70 21.09
C LEU A 323 -3.34 17.54 21.58
N GLY A 324 -3.33 18.84 21.33
CA GLY A 324 -2.33 19.76 21.83
C GLY A 324 -2.27 19.77 23.36
N ILE A 325 -3.42 19.94 24.03
CA ILE A 325 -3.50 19.88 25.50
C ILE A 325 -2.96 18.55 26.00
N TYR A 326 -3.33 17.41 25.39
CA TYR A 326 -2.80 16.11 25.78
C TYR A 326 -1.27 16.02 25.61
N LEU A 327 -0.73 16.42 24.46
CA LEU A 327 0.70 16.35 24.17
C LEU A 327 1.52 17.25 25.11
N PHE A 328 1.04 18.46 25.40
CA PHE A 328 1.76 19.46 26.20
C PHE A 328 1.45 19.40 27.71
N SER A 329 0.40 18.70 28.14
CA SER A 329 0.09 18.50 29.57
C SER A 329 0.90 17.39 30.23
N LYS A 330 1.45 16.45 29.44
CA LYS A 330 2.33 15.40 29.95
C LYS A 330 3.63 16.05 30.45
N LYS A 331 3.71 16.29 31.78
CA LYS A 331 4.93 16.76 32.45
C LYS A 331 6.10 15.85 32.08
N SER A 332 7.26 16.45 31.90
CA SER A 332 8.55 15.77 31.80
C SER A 332 8.75 14.92 33.05
N THR A 333 8.36 13.64 33.01
CA THR A 333 9.02 12.64 33.83
C THR A 333 10.38 12.41 33.19
N GLU A 334 11.31 13.30 33.52
CA GLU A 334 12.74 13.00 33.47
C GLU A 334 13.00 11.87 34.47
N THR A 335 13.45 10.73 33.96
CA THR A 335 14.42 9.84 34.60
C THR A 335 15.20 9.15 33.50
#